data_AF-A0A926B9M7-F1
#
_entry.id   AF-A0A926B9M7-F1
#
_cell.length_a   1.000
_cell.length_b   1.000
_cell.length_c   1.000
_cell.angle_alpha   90.00
_cell.angle_beta   90.00
_cell.angle_gamma   90.00
#
_symmetry.space_group_name_H-M   'P 1'
#
loop_
_entity.id
_entity.type
_entity.pdbx_description
1 polymer ?
#
loop_
_entity_poly.entity_id
_entity_poly.type
_entity_poly.pdbx_seq_one_letter_code
_entity_poly.pdbx_strand_id
1 'polypeptide(L)' 'MRVLSPAVPRGRPCAFDFEGDSIDAFEGESVAVALWATGIRTLARSTKFHRPRGAFC' A
#
# COMPACT_ATOMS: atom_id res chain seq x y z
N MET A 1 -6.33 -14.22 17.14
CA MET A 1 -6.15 -13.82 15.74
C MET A 1 -7.42 -13.08 15.33
N ARG A 2 -7.39 -11.74 15.27
CA ARG A 2 -8.61 -10.94 15.02
C ARG A 2 -8.88 -10.93 13.51
N VAL A 3 -9.92 -11.64 13.09
CA VAL A 3 -10.38 -11.62 11.70
C VAL A 3 -10.88 -10.20 11.42
N LEU A 4 -10.25 -9.52 10.46
CA LEU A 4 -10.74 -8.22 9.98
C LEU A 4 -12.11 -8.46 9.33
N SER A 5 -13.09 -7.62 9.68
CA SER A 5 -14.49 -7.72 9.28
C SER A 5 -14.68 -7.94 7.78
N PRO A 6 -15.78 -8.58 7.35
CA PRO A 6 -16.03 -8.84 5.94
C PRO A 6 -16.09 -7.52 5.14
N ALA A 7 -15.58 -7.60 3.91
CA ALA A 7 -15.52 -6.60 2.85
C ALA A 7 -16.21 -5.27 3.15
N VAL A 8 -15.43 -4.31 3.66
CA VAL A 8 -15.79 -2.89 3.52
C VAL A 8 -15.98 -2.64 2.02
N PRO A 9 -17.11 -2.04 1.59
CA PRO A 9 -17.30 -1.69 0.19
C PRO A 9 -16.15 -0.78 -0.23
N ARG A 10 -15.32 -1.28 -1.15
CA ARG A 10 -14.24 -0.49 -1.72
C ARG A 10 -14.84 0.55 -2.67
N GLY A 11 -14.17 1.69 -2.81
CA GLY A 11 -14.57 2.72 -3.75
C GLY A 11 -14.44 2.28 -5.21
N ARG A 12 -14.51 3.23 -6.14
CA ARG A 12 -14.33 2.93 -7.56
C ARG A 12 -12.91 2.41 -7.82
N PRO A 13 -12.74 1.35 -8.64
CA PRO A 13 -11.42 0.88 -9.01
C PRO A 13 -10.68 1.98 -9.78
N CYS A 14 -9.44 2.21 -9.43
CA CYS A 14 -8.52 3.13 -10.11
C CYS A 14 -7.13 2.52 -10.14
N ALA A 15 -6.22 3.13 -10.90
CA ALA A 15 -4.83 2.74 -10.93
C ALA A 15 -3.94 3.98 -10.83
N PHE A 16 -2.75 3.81 -10.28
CA PHE A 16 -1.72 4.84 -10.25
C PHE A 16 -0.34 4.24 -10.50
N ASP A 17 0.59 5.06 -11.00
CA ASP A 17 1.96 4.62 -11.27
C ASP A 17 2.83 4.73 -10.00
N PHE A 18 3.55 3.64 -9.70
CA PHE A 18 4.53 3.57 -8.62
C PHE A 18 5.80 2.90 -9.12
N GLU A 19 6.93 3.61 -9.08
CA GLU A 19 8.24 3.10 -9.54
C GLU A 19 8.27 2.57 -10.99
N GLY A 20 7.32 3.00 -11.83
CA GLY A 20 7.17 2.55 -13.22
C GLY A 20 6.18 1.40 -13.40
N ASP A 21 5.63 0.86 -12.31
CA ASP A 21 4.59 -0.17 -12.32
C ASP A 21 3.21 0.44 -12.07
N SER A 22 2.20 -0.05 -12.77
CA SER A 22 0.81 0.33 -12.53
C SER A 22 0.24 -0.46 -11.35
N ILE A 23 -0.23 0.25 -10.33
CA ILE A 23 -0.77 -0.32 -9.08
C ILE A 23 -2.28 -0.13 -9.04
N ASP A 24 -3.00 -1.25 -8.90
CA ASP A 24 -4.44 -1.25 -8.66
C ASP A 24 -4.78 -0.68 -7.29
N ALA A 25 -5.75 0.22 -7.26
CA ALA A 25 -6.23 0.91 -6.08
C ALA A 25 -7.74 1.09 -6.12
N PHE A 26 -8.29 1.57 -5.00
CA PHE A 26 -9.70 1.92 -4.92
C PHE A 26 -9.83 3.33 -4.35
N GLU A 27 -10.73 4.12 -4.93
CA GLU A 27 -11.02 5.48 -4.48
C GLU A 27 -11.37 5.49 -2.97
N GLY A 28 -10.75 6.40 -2.22
CA GLY A 28 -10.91 6.51 -0.77
C GLY A 28 -9.98 5.61 0.05
N GLU A 29 -9.27 4.65 -0.56
CA GLU A 29 -8.16 3.95 0.11
C GLU A 29 -6.88 4.79 0.05
N SER A 30 -6.00 4.65 1.05
CA SER A 30 -4.70 5.32 1.01
C SER A 30 -3.75 4.59 0.06
N VAL A 31 -2.79 5.32 -0.52
CA VAL A 31 -1.72 4.74 -1.34
C VAL A 31 -0.99 3.62 -0.60
N ALA A 32 -0.78 3.77 0.70
CA ALA A 32 -0.17 2.74 1.54
C ALA A 32 -0.99 1.43 1.57
N VAL A 33 -2.32 1.51 1.58
CA VAL A 33 -3.19 0.32 1.55
C VAL A 33 -3.08 -0.39 0.20
N ALA A 34 -3.09 0.36 -0.91
CA ALA A 34 -2.94 -0.21 -2.25
C ALA A 34 -1.58 -0.90 -2.42
N LEU A 35 -0.48 -0.25 -2.05
CA LEU A 35 0.86 -0.84 -2.07
C LEU A 35 0.97 -2.06 -1.15
N TRP A 36 0.33 -2.02 0.02
CA TRP A 36 0.31 -3.15 0.93
C TRP A 36 -0.45 -4.36 0.36
N ALA A 37 -1.51 -4.11 -0.40
CA ALA A 37 -2.34 -5.11 -1.06
C ALA A 37 -1.60 -5.80 -2.23
N THR A 38 -0.73 -5.08 -2.94
CA THR A 38 0.14 -5.64 -3.99
C THR A 38 1.39 -6.34 -3.44
N GLY A 39 1.59 -6.35 -2.11
CA GLY A 39 2.71 -7.02 -1.45
C GLY A 39 3.95 -6.14 -1.25
N ILE A 40 3.89 -4.87 -1.66
CA ILE A 40 4.97 -3.90 -1.46
C ILE A 40 5.02 -3.50 0.02
N ARG A 41 6.05 -3.99 0.71
CA ARG A 41 6.28 -3.77 2.16
C ARG A 41 7.25 -2.63 2.44
N THR A 42 8.14 -2.34 1.49
CA THR A 42 9.21 -1.35 1.63
C THR A 42 8.86 -0.15 0.76
N LEU A 43 8.65 1.00 1.40
CA LEU A 43 8.31 2.27 0.74
C LEU A 43 9.49 3.23 0.70
N ALA A 44 10.43 3.07 1.63
CA ALA A 44 11.62 3.90 1.72
C ALA A 44 12.77 3.14 2.36
N ARG A 45 13.96 3.75 2.37
CA ARG A 45 15.10 3.28 3.15
C ARG A 45 15.63 4.40 4.04
N SER A 46 15.98 4.08 5.29
CA SER A 46 16.58 5.07 6.19
C SER A 46 17.91 5.59 5.66
N THR A 47 18.16 6.89 5.74
CA THR A 47 19.40 7.53 5.28
C THR A 47 20.66 6.96 5.95
N LYS A 48 20.63 6.76 7.27
CA LYS A 48 21.83 6.32 8.03
C LYS A 48 22.22 4.86 7.79
N PHE A 49 21.24 3.97 7.72
CA PHE A 49 21.47 2.52 7.74
C PHE A 49 20.91 1.77 6.53
N HIS A 50 20.28 2.48 5.58
CA HIS A 50 19.65 1.91 4.37
C HIS A 50 18.67 0.75 4.64
N ARG A 51 18.10 0.74 5.86
CA ARG A 51 17.15 -0.28 6.29
C ARG A 51 15.79 -0.03 5.64
N PRO A 52 15.09 -1.10 5.21
CA PRO A 52 13.75 -0.97 4.64
C PRO A 52 12.78 -0.35 5.66
N ARG A 53 11.94 0.57 5.18
CA ARG A 53 10.90 1.28 5.94
C ARG A 53 9.56 1.04 5.26
N GLY A 54 8.57 0.65 6.03
CA GLY A 54 7.19 0.45 5.56
C GLY A 54 6.28 1.63 5.88
N ALA A 55 4.98 1.44 5.70
CA ALA A 55 3.96 2.49 5.86
C ALA A 55 3.83 3.11 7.26
N PHE A 56 4.38 2.48 8.30
CA PHE A 56 4.23 2.90 9.71
C PHE A 56 5.55 3.32 10.37
N CYS A 57 6.63 3.47 9.60
CA CYS A 57 8.00 3.59 10.10
C CYS A 57 8.57 5.00 10.18
#